data_AF-A0A370TZ47-F1
#
_entry.id   AF-A0A370TZ47-F1
#
_cell.length_a   1.000
_cell.length_b   1.000
_cell.length_c   1.000
_cell.angle_alpha   90.00
_cell.angle_beta   90.00
_cell.angle_gamma   90.00
#
_symmetry.space_group_name_H-M   'P 1'
#
loop_
_entity.id
_entity.type
_entity.pdbx_description
1 polymer ?
#
loop_
_entity_poly.entity_id
_entity_poly.type
_entity_poly.pdbx_seq_one_letter_code
_entity_poly.pdbx_strand_id
1 'polypeptide(L)'
;MVSINRDGTYQQGPIPGLGGPLDTATEFFRAWVTNAQFGMSDEGLREASGQYATEIIPSVASFAESISKLASSLFTHDHGPFPLCHGDFGHINIIVDDKYHVLGMIDWEAAFAGPWEMFGDFPLNISIVPPAMDAPWNYDEGGYPKCADLVQKFADQQDYT
;
A
#
# COMPACT_ATOMS: atom_id res chain seq x y z
N MET A 1 1.82 18.29 6.41
CA MET A 1 1.01 19.49 6.73
C MET A 1 1.18 20.51 5.61
N VAL A 2 0.12 20.99 4.96
CA VAL A 2 0.22 22.01 3.90
C VAL A 2 0.06 23.40 4.51
N SER A 3 0.95 24.33 4.16
CA SER A 3 0.88 25.75 4.56
C SER A 3 0.81 26.66 3.34
N ILE A 4 0.13 27.79 3.47
CA ILE A 4 0.03 28.81 2.42
C ILE A 4 1.03 29.92 2.74
N ASN A 5 1.92 30.20 1.79
CA ASN A 5 2.87 31.29 1.84
C ASN A 5 2.17 32.63 1.61
N ARG A 6 2.83 33.74 2.00
CA ARG A 6 2.25 35.10 1.87
C ARG A 6 1.97 35.52 0.42
N ASP A 7 2.64 34.90 -0.54
CA ASP A 7 2.47 35.13 -1.98
C ASP A 7 1.39 34.25 -2.62
N GLY A 8 0.69 33.43 -1.82
CA GLY A 8 -0.35 32.51 -2.29
C GLY A 8 0.17 31.16 -2.80
N THR A 9 1.49 30.91 -2.74
CA THR A 9 2.05 29.58 -3.03
C THR A 9 1.80 28.62 -1.87
N TYR A 10 1.76 27.31 -2.16
CA TYR A 10 1.59 26.27 -1.15
C TYR A 10 2.93 25.61 -0.87
N GLN A 11 3.19 25.31 0.40
CA GLN A 11 4.32 24.48 0.81
C GLN A 11 3.80 23.24 1.53
N GLN A 12 4.33 22.09 1.15
CA GLN A 12 4.08 20.84 1.84
C GLN A 12 5.19 20.63 2.88
N GLY A 13 4.80 20.56 4.16
CA GLY A 13 5.67 20.14 5.25
C GLY A 13 5.92 18.62 5.25
N PRO A 14 6.81 18.13 6.12
CA PRO A 14 7.21 16.72 6.13
C PRO A 14 6.02 15.78 6.36
N ILE A 15 6.13 14.58 5.80
CA ILE A 15 5.22 13.46 6.03
C ILE A 15 5.56 12.88 7.42
N PRO A 16 4.58 12.74 8.34
CA PRO A 16 4.81 12.16 9.67
C PRO A 16 5.47 10.79 9.58
N GLY A 17 6.55 10.59 10.35
CA GLY A 17 7.31 9.33 10.36
C GLY A 17 8.24 9.10 9.16
N LEU A 18 8.12 9.88 8.08
CA LEU A 18 8.90 9.71 6.84
C LEU A 18 9.87 10.87 6.57
N GLY A 19 9.48 12.11 6.90
CA GLY A 19 10.28 13.32 6.66
C GLY A 19 9.88 14.07 5.38
N GLY A 20 10.82 14.85 4.84
CA GLY A 20 10.64 15.67 3.64
C GLY A 20 10.69 17.19 3.87
N PRO A 21 10.36 18.02 2.86
CA PRO A 21 9.85 17.64 1.53
C PRO A 21 10.82 16.77 0.72
N LEU A 22 10.29 15.96 -0.18
CA LEU A 22 11.03 15.03 -1.04
C LEU A 22 10.72 15.41 -2.49
N ASP A 23 11.76 15.63 -3.29
CA ASP A 23 11.61 16.16 -4.65
C ASP A 23 11.67 15.04 -5.72
N THR A 24 12.03 13.82 -5.29
CA THR A 24 12.10 12.64 -6.16
C THR A 24 11.43 11.40 -5.57
N ALA A 25 10.98 10.49 -6.44
CA ALA A 25 10.49 9.18 -6.04
C ALA A 25 11.63 8.38 -5.37
N THR A 26 12.85 8.49 -5.87
CA THR A 26 14.05 7.90 -5.27
C THR A 26 14.23 8.32 -3.81
N GLU A 27 14.15 9.63 -3.52
CA GLU A 27 14.23 10.13 -2.14
C GLU A 27 13.09 9.60 -1.28
N PHE A 28 11.86 9.57 -1.81
CA PHE A 28 10.70 9.02 -1.12
C PHE A 28 10.90 7.55 -0.74
N PHE A 29 11.24 6.69 -1.71
CA PHE A 29 11.39 5.26 -1.44
C PHE A 29 12.60 4.97 -0.55
N ARG A 30 13.68 5.75 -0.63
CA ARG A 30 14.80 5.66 0.32
C ARG A 30 14.40 6.04 1.74
N ALA A 31 13.64 7.13 1.90
CA ALA A 31 13.09 7.51 3.20
C ALA A 31 12.15 6.43 3.73
N TRP A 32 11.31 5.86 2.86
CA TRP A 32 10.35 4.83 3.22
C TRP A 32 11.03 3.55 3.70
N VAL A 33 12.00 3.02 2.95
CA VAL A 33 12.71 1.79 3.36
C VAL A 33 13.54 1.97 4.63
N THR A 34 13.92 3.20 4.96
CA THR A 34 14.65 3.51 6.19
C THR A 34 13.74 3.58 7.41
N ASN A 35 12.50 4.06 7.26
CA ASN A 35 11.58 4.34 8.37
C ASN A 35 10.48 3.28 8.53
N ALA A 36 10.16 2.53 7.48
CA ALA A 36 9.14 1.49 7.53
C ALA A 36 9.67 0.24 8.26
N GLN A 37 8.78 -0.38 9.04
CA GLN A 37 9.03 -1.71 9.58
C GLN A 37 8.54 -2.73 8.56
N PHE A 38 9.46 -3.56 8.06
CA PHE A 38 9.14 -4.62 7.12
C PHE A 38 9.09 -5.98 7.80
N GLY A 39 8.09 -6.78 7.40
CA GLY A 39 8.09 -8.21 7.62
C GLY A 39 7.56 -8.67 8.98
N MET A 40 7.33 -9.99 9.05
CA MET A 40 7.06 -10.73 10.28
C MET A 40 8.39 -11.19 10.90
N SER A 41 8.36 -11.74 12.13
CA SER A 41 9.53 -12.40 12.70
C SER A 41 9.96 -13.61 11.85
N ASP A 42 11.24 -13.99 11.92
CA ASP A 42 11.76 -15.19 11.22
C ASP A 42 10.93 -16.44 11.52
N GLU A 43 10.45 -16.60 12.75
CA GLU A 43 9.57 -17.70 13.15
C GLU A 43 8.23 -17.64 12.39
N GLY A 44 7.61 -16.45 12.35
CA GLY A 44 6.35 -16.25 11.63
C GLY A 44 6.50 -16.41 10.12
N LEU A 45 7.62 -15.96 9.54
CA LEU A 45 7.95 -16.18 8.14
C LEU A 45 8.15 -17.67 7.84
N ARG A 46 8.80 -18.41 8.75
CA ARG A 46 9.05 -19.85 8.59
C ARG A 46 7.74 -20.64 8.64
N GLU A 47 6.84 -20.29 9.56
CA GLU A 47 5.49 -20.85 9.64
C GLU A 47 4.67 -20.55 8.38
N ALA A 48 4.66 -19.30 7.92
CA ALA A 48 3.88 -18.87 6.74
C ALA A 48 4.43 -19.42 5.41
N SER A 49 5.75 -19.59 5.30
CA SER A 49 6.43 -19.96 4.06
C SER A 49 6.63 -21.47 3.88
N GLY A 50 6.50 -22.26 4.96
CA GLY A 50 6.67 -23.70 4.94
C GLY A 50 7.98 -24.16 4.28
N GLN A 51 7.87 -24.97 3.23
CA GLN A 51 9.04 -25.51 2.50
C GLN A 51 9.87 -24.43 1.79
N TYR A 52 9.32 -23.25 1.54
CA TYR A 52 10.00 -22.14 0.86
C TYR A 52 10.74 -21.21 1.85
N ALA A 53 10.66 -21.46 3.15
CA ALA A 53 11.23 -20.60 4.18
C ALA A 53 12.73 -20.32 3.97
N THR A 54 13.49 -21.29 3.47
CA THR A 54 14.93 -21.15 3.20
C THR A 54 15.26 -20.18 2.08
N GLU A 55 14.31 -19.91 1.17
CA GLU A 55 14.44 -18.93 0.09
C GLU A 55 13.82 -17.58 0.48
N ILE A 56 12.62 -17.61 1.09
CA ILE A 56 11.84 -16.42 1.40
C ILE A 56 12.50 -15.60 2.52
N ILE A 57 13.00 -16.22 3.59
CA ILE A 57 13.56 -15.49 4.74
C ILE A 57 14.75 -14.61 4.31
N PRO A 58 15.77 -15.11 3.57
CA PRO A 58 16.84 -14.26 3.06
C PRO A 58 16.37 -13.16 2.09
N SER A 59 15.35 -13.46 1.27
CA SER A 59 14.78 -12.48 0.34
C SER A 59 14.09 -11.32 1.08
N VAL A 60 13.31 -11.63 2.13
CA VAL A 60 12.66 -10.61 2.98
C VAL A 60 13.72 -9.78 3.72
N ALA A 61 14.74 -10.43 4.28
CA ALA A 61 15.82 -9.75 5.00
C ALA A 61 16.62 -8.77 4.11
N SER A 62 16.77 -9.08 2.82
CA SER A 62 17.51 -8.24 1.87
C SER A 62 16.64 -7.22 1.12
N PHE A 63 15.31 -7.26 1.29
CA PHE A 63 14.37 -6.47 0.49
C PHE A 63 14.63 -4.96 0.58
N ALA A 64 14.71 -4.41 1.80
CA ALA A 64 14.93 -2.98 2.01
C ALA A 64 16.26 -2.50 1.42
N GLU A 65 17.31 -3.31 1.56
CA GLU A 65 18.63 -3.01 0.99
C GLU A 65 18.59 -3.03 -0.54
N SER A 66 17.91 -4.02 -1.13
CA SER A 66 17.72 -4.15 -2.58
C SER A 66 16.96 -2.95 -3.16
N ILE A 67 15.87 -2.51 -2.51
CA ILE A 67 15.15 -1.30 -2.93
C ILE A 67 16.05 -0.06 -2.83
N SER A 68 16.79 0.11 -1.73
CA SER A 68 17.69 1.27 -1.57
C SER A 68 18.76 1.33 -2.67
N LYS A 69 19.33 0.18 -3.04
CA LYS A 69 20.31 0.04 -4.12
C LYS A 69 19.72 0.32 -5.50
N LEU A 70 18.50 -0.14 -5.75
CA LEU A 70 17.84 -0.04 -7.06
C LEU A 70 17.04 1.25 -7.26
N ALA A 71 16.72 2.00 -6.19
CA ALA A 71 15.80 3.14 -6.19
C ALA A 71 15.98 4.08 -7.39
N SER A 72 17.22 4.48 -7.71
CA SER A 72 17.50 5.41 -8.82
C SER A 72 17.21 4.85 -10.22
N SER A 73 16.84 3.57 -10.34
CA SER A 73 16.54 2.87 -11.60
C SER A 73 15.15 2.27 -11.65
N LEU A 74 14.41 2.28 -10.53
CA LEU A 74 13.08 1.65 -10.44
C LEU A 74 11.97 2.53 -11.02
N PHE A 75 12.18 3.85 -11.09
CA PHE A 75 11.11 4.80 -11.38
C PHE A 75 11.20 5.33 -12.80
N THR A 76 10.09 5.23 -13.53
CA THR A 76 9.96 5.83 -14.87
C THR A 76 9.76 7.35 -14.77
N HIS A 77 9.21 7.83 -13.64
CA HIS A 77 8.93 9.24 -13.37
C HIS A 77 9.53 9.63 -12.01
N ASP A 78 10.87 9.69 -11.95
CA ASP A 78 11.58 9.96 -10.70
C ASP A 78 11.37 11.40 -10.20
N HIS A 79 11.22 12.36 -11.11
CA HIS A 79 10.88 13.74 -10.78
C HIS A 79 9.37 13.98 -10.95
N GLY A 80 8.83 14.89 -10.14
CA GLY A 80 7.43 15.32 -10.25
C GLY A 80 7.05 15.92 -11.61
N PRO A 81 5.76 16.28 -11.80
CA PRO A 81 4.76 16.48 -10.75
C PRO A 81 4.24 15.17 -10.15
N PHE A 82 4.10 15.15 -8.82
CA PHE A 82 3.55 14.04 -8.07
C PHE A 82 2.03 14.21 -7.89
N PRO A 83 1.24 13.14 -8.11
CA PRO A 83 -0.20 13.17 -7.84
C PRO A 83 -0.50 13.34 -6.34
N LEU A 84 -1.72 13.79 -6.05
CA LEU A 84 -2.26 13.83 -4.69
C LEU A 84 -2.85 12.46 -4.33
N CYS A 85 -2.24 11.78 -3.37
CA CYS A 85 -2.71 10.51 -2.82
C CYS A 85 -3.71 10.75 -1.68
N HIS A 86 -4.73 9.88 -1.56
CA HIS A 86 -5.80 10.02 -0.57
C HIS A 86 -5.33 9.78 0.87
N GLY A 87 -4.45 8.80 1.08
CA GLY A 87 -3.97 8.38 2.41
C GLY A 87 -4.84 7.31 3.09
N ASP A 88 -6.15 7.30 2.82
CA ASP A 88 -7.07 6.24 3.30
C ASP A 88 -8.06 5.83 2.20
N PHE A 89 -7.58 5.16 1.15
CA PHE A 89 -8.38 4.87 -0.05
C PHE A 89 -9.31 3.66 0.13
N GLY A 90 -10.19 3.66 1.14
CA GLY A 90 -11.16 2.60 1.39
C GLY A 90 -12.57 2.88 0.84
N HIS A 91 -13.37 1.84 0.59
CA HIS A 91 -14.77 1.95 0.14
C HIS A 91 -15.64 2.91 0.95
N ILE A 92 -15.43 3.02 2.27
CA ILE A 92 -16.17 3.94 3.14
C ILE A 92 -16.00 5.42 2.74
N ASN A 93 -14.89 5.73 2.05
CA ASN A 93 -14.55 7.06 1.59
C ASN A 93 -14.94 7.30 0.12
N ILE A 94 -15.54 6.31 -0.55
CA ILE A 94 -16.01 6.39 -1.93
C ILE A 94 -17.53 6.53 -1.94
N ILE A 95 -18.01 7.67 -2.45
CA ILE A 95 -19.45 7.90 -2.63
C ILE A 95 -19.86 7.33 -3.98
N VAL A 96 -20.91 6.51 -3.99
CA VAL A 96 -21.50 5.93 -5.21
C VAL A 96 -22.99 6.27 -5.33
N ASP A 97 -23.52 6.23 -6.55
CA ASP A 97 -24.96 6.28 -6.80
C ASP A 97 -25.64 4.91 -6.65
N ASP A 98 -26.95 4.86 -6.90
CA ASP A 98 -27.78 3.65 -6.85
C ASP A 98 -27.41 2.60 -7.92
N LYS A 99 -26.53 2.96 -8.86
CA LYS A 99 -25.99 2.10 -9.93
C LYS A 99 -24.50 1.83 -9.76
N TYR A 100 -23.93 2.13 -8.59
CA TYR A 100 -22.52 1.96 -8.27
C TYR A 100 -21.55 2.83 -9.10
N HIS A 101 -22.02 3.91 -9.73
CA HIS A 101 -21.10 4.88 -10.32
C HIS A 101 -20.45 5.72 -9.23
N VAL A 102 -19.13 5.88 -9.29
CA VAL A 102 -18.39 6.73 -8.37
C VAL A 102 -18.77 8.20 -8.58
N LEU A 103 -19.32 8.82 -7.55
CA LEU A 103 -19.68 10.24 -7.51
C LEU A 103 -18.58 11.12 -6.92
N GLY A 104 -17.76 10.58 -6.03
CA GLY A 104 -16.67 11.32 -5.41
C GLY A 104 -15.95 10.57 -4.31
N MET A 105 -14.90 11.20 -3.79
CA MET A 105 -14.07 10.71 -2.70
C MET A 105 -14.00 11.76 -1.59
N ILE A 106 -14.20 11.33 -0.35
CA ILE A 106 -14.23 12.17 0.85
C ILE A 106 -13.13 11.78 1.83
N ASP A 107 -12.91 12.59 2.86
CA ASP A 107 -11.96 12.32 3.94
C ASP A 107 -10.46 12.42 3.56
N TRP A 108 -10.11 13.56 2.96
CA TRP A 108 -8.75 13.86 2.48
C TRP A 108 -7.78 14.33 3.58
N GLU A 109 -8.06 14.12 4.87
CA GLU A 109 -7.23 14.65 5.95
C GLU A 109 -5.84 13.99 6.03
N ALA A 110 -5.73 12.77 5.52
CA ALA A 110 -4.47 12.02 5.39
C ALA A 110 -3.77 12.25 4.03
N ALA A 111 -4.27 13.16 3.19
CA ALA A 111 -3.78 13.33 1.84
C ALA A 111 -2.35 13.89 1.78
N PHE A 112 -1.58 13.40 0.80
CA PHE A 112 -0.20 13.84 0.57
C PHE A 112 0.16 13.73 -0.90
N ALA A 113 1.07 14.58 -1.39
CA ALA A 113 1.67 14.35 -2.71
C ALA A 113 2.71 13.23 -2.63
N GLY A 114 2.66 12.26 -3.54
CA GLY A 114 3.56 11.11 -3.55
C GLY A 114 3.80 10.50 -4.94
N PRO A 115 4.78 9.59 -5.07
CA PRO A 115 5.12 8.97 -6.36
C PRO A 115 3.94 8.25 -7.03
N TRP A 116 3.98 8.13 -8.36
CA TRP A 116 2.93 7.46 -9.15
C TRP A 116 2.73 6.00 -8.73
N GLU A 117 3.80 5.33 -8.31
CA GLU A 117 3.81 3.96 -7.83
C GLU A 117 2.98 3.79 -6.54
N MET A 118 2.85 4.85 -5.73
CA MET A 118 1.95 4.87 -4.56
C MET A 118 0.52 5.24 -4.95
N PHE A 119 0.36 6.12 -5.94
CA PHE A 119 -0.96 6.57 -6.39
C PHE A 119 -1.75 5.47 -7.09
N GLY A 120 -1.06 4.58 -7.82
CA GLY A 120 -1.67 3.47 -8.55
C GLY A 120 -2.13 2.28 -7.68
N ASP A 121 -2.13 2.43 -6.35
CA ASP A 121 -2.52 1.36 -5.44
C ASP A 121 -4.05 1.10 -5.48
N PHE A 122 -4.44 -0.12 -5.15
CA PHE A 122 -5.84 -0.51 -5.13
C PHE A 122 -6.55 0.08 -3.90
N PRO A 123 -7.88 0.30 -3.97
CA PRO A 123 -8.64 0.63 -2.78
C PRO A 123 -8.38 -0.39 -1.67
N LEU A 124 -8.25 0.06 -0.42
CA LEU A 124 -7.89 -0.77 0.75
C LEU A 124 -8.86 -1.95 0.98
N ASN A 125 -10.06 -1.89 0.40
CA ASN A 125 -11.07 -2.94 0.45
C ASN A 125 -10.93 -3.99 -0.67
N ILE A 126 -10.16 -3.73 -1.73
CA ILE A 126 -9.75 -4.72 -2.74
C ILE A 126 -8.42 -5.36 -2.29
N SER A 127 -8.32 -5.65 -0.98
CA SER A 127 -7.14 -6.28 -0.37
C SER A 127 -7.10 -7.80 -0.53
N ILE A 128 -8.07 -8.37 -1.25
CA ILE A 128 -8.11 -9.82 -1.49
C ILE A 128 -7.24 -10.08 -2.71
N VAL A 129 -6.08 -10.69 -2.47
CA VAL A 129 -5.29 -11.27 -3.55
C VAL A 129 -6.17 -12.33 -4.21
N PRO A 130 -6.46 -12.23 -5.52
CA PRO A 130 -7.27 -13.25 -6.20
C PRO A 130 -6.71 -14.65 -5.90
N PRO A 131 -7.55 -15.69 -5.69
CA PRO A 131 -7.04 -17.03 -5.36
C PRO A 131 -6.02 -17.58 -6.37
N ALA A 132 -6.13 -17.17 -7.65
CA ALA A 132 -5.17 -17.52 -8.71
C ALA A 132 -3.78 -16.86 -8.56
N MET A 133 -3.68 -15.81 -7.74
CA MET A 133 -2.47 -15.03 -7.45
C MET A 133 -1.99 -15.20 -6.01
N ASP A 134 -2.76 -15.91 -5.17
CA ASP A 134 -2.46 -16.15 -3.76
C ASP A 134 -1.92 -17.57 -3.55
N ALA A 135 -1.36 -17.82 -2.38
CA ALA A 135 -0.76 -19.11 -2.08
C ALA A 135 -1.84 -20.21 -1.94
N PRO A 136 -1.70 -21.37 -2.64
CA PRO A 136 -2.74 -22.41 -2.64
C PRO A 136 -3.10 -22.94 -1.25
N TRP A 137 -2.15 -22.90 -0.30
CA TRP A 137 -2.38 -23.37 1.07
C TRP A 137 -3.27 -22.45 1.91
N ASN A 138 -3.49 -21.20 1.47
CA ASN A 138 -4.43 -20.27 2.12
C ASN A 138 -5.90 -20.67 1.92
N TYR A 139 -6.18 -21.63 1.04
CA TYR A 139 -7.52 -22.08 0.68
C TYR A 139 -7.72 -23.56 1.04
N ASP A 140 -8.96 -23.94 1.36
CA ASP A 140 -9.35 -25.33 1.56
C ASP A 140 -9.58 -26.06 0.22
N GLU A 141 -9.93 -27.35 0.28
CA GLU A 141 -10.20 -28.15 -0.93
C GLU A 141 -11.40 -27.63 -1.75
N GLY A 142 -12.27 -26.82 -1.14
CA GLY A 142 -13.39 -26.14 -1.79
C GLY A 142 -13.03 -24.78 -2.38
N GLY A 143 -11.79 -24.31 -2.19
CA GLY A 143 -11.33 -23.00 -2.65
C GLY A 143 -11.75 -21.84 -1.73
N TYR A 144 -12.20 -22.12 -0.50
CA TYR A 144 -12.54 -21.08 0.48
C TYR A 144 -11.30 -20.69 1.30
N PRO A 145 -11.14 -19.39 1.63
CA PRO A 145 -10.03 -18.95 2.45
C PRO A 145 -10.08 -19.61 3.84
N LYS A 146 -8.93 -19.99 4.39
CA LYS A 146 -8.81 -20.58 5.73
C LYS A 146 -8.70 -19.55 6.86
N CYS A 147 -8.23 -18.34 6.53
CA CYS A 147 -8.07 -17.26 7.51
C CYS A 147 -9.44 -16.77 7.99
N ALA A 148 -9.68 -16.76 9.30
CA ALA A 148 -10.95 -16.38 9.90
C ALA A 148 -11.43 -14.98 9.47
N ASP A 149 -10.50 -14.02 9.35
CA ASP A 149 -10.84 -12.66 8.91
C ASP A 149 -11.30 -12.61 7.44
N LEU A 150 -10.69 -13.43 6.58
CA LEU A 150 -11.09 -13.56 5.18
C LEU A 150 -12.40 -14.36 5.05
N VAL A 151 -12.60 -15.39 5.86
CA VAL A 151 -13.88 -16.13 5.94
C VAL A 151 -15.00 -15.19 6.34
N GLN A 152 -14.79 -14.37 7.37
CA GLN A 152 -15.78 -13.40 7.83
C GLN A 152 -16.03 -12.33 6.75
N LYS A 153 -14.97 -11.77 6.13
CA LYS A 153 -15.14 -10.85 4.99
C LYS A 153 -15.96 -11.45 3.85
N PHE A 154 -15.73 -12.72 3.51
CA PHE A 154 -16.47 -13.41 2.45
C PHE A 154 -17.91 -13.70 2.87
N ALA A 155 -18.17 -14.00 4.14
CA ALA A 155 -19.52 -14.17 4.68
C ALA A 155 -20.28 -12.83 4.67
N ASP A 156 -19.65 -11.75 5.16
CA ASP A 156 -20.22 -10.41 5.14
C ASP A 156 -20.54 -9.99 3.70
N GLN A 157 -19.67 -10.33 2.73
CA GLN A 157 -19.92 -10.10 1.29
C GLN A 157 -21.20 -10.75 0.78
N GLN A 158 -21.61 -11.91 1.29
CA GLN A 158 -22.86 -12.55 0.89
C GLN A 158 -24.09 -11.77 1.36
N ASP A 159 -24.00 -11.10 2.52
CA ASP A 159 -25.08 -10.29 3.08
C ASP A 159 -25.28 -8.94 2.35
N TYR A 160 -24.31 -8.52 1.54
CA TYR A 160 -24.42 -7.32 0.69
C TYR A 160 -25.00 -7.60 -0.72
N THR A 161 -25.37 -8.85 -1.03
CA THR A 161 -25.92 -9.26 -2.35
C THR A 161 -27.42 -9.51 -2.36
#